data_AF-A0A7Z0SKU6-F1
#
_entry.id   AF-A0A7Z0SKU6-F1
#
_cell.length_a   1.000
_cell.length_b   1.000
_cell.length_c   1.000
_cell.angle_alpha   90.00
_cell.angle_beta   90.00
_cell.angle_gamma   90.00
#
_symmetry.space_group_name_H-M   'P 1'
#
loop_
_entity.id
_entity.type
_entity.pdbx_description
1 polymer ?
#
loop_
_entity_poly.entity_id
_entity_poly.type
_entity_poly.pdbx_seq_one_letter_code
_entity_poly.pdbx_strand_id
1 'polypeptide(L)'
;MNVSKTHEVSFLTWDTHGHLFAVRPGMPSSTALDCTASLLDTAHGLMLTAEETDCSAARAAATWLIEMAGAALEAGRGLPSK
;
A
#
# COMPACT_ATOMS: atom_id res chain seq x y z
N MET A 1 -11.35 18.15 -30.75
CA MET A 1 -10.61 17.00 -30.20
C MET A 1 -11.07 16.82 -28.77
N ASN A 2 -11.84 15.77 -28.50
CA ASN A 2 -12.48 15.55 -27.22
C ASN A 2 -11.47 14.86 -26.29
N VAL A 3 -10.90 15.59 -25.34
CA VAL A 3 -9.97 15.02 -24.34
C VAL A 3 -10.82 14.36 -23.27
N SER A 4 -11.14 13.08 -23.45
CA SER A 4 -11.70 12.25 -22.40
C SER A 4 -10.69 12.15 -21.25
N LYS A 5 -10.75 13.08 -20.30
CA LYS A 5 -10.15 12.93 -18.98
C LYS A 5 -10.89 11.78 -18.29
N THR A 6 -10.41 10.56 -18.48
CA THR A 6 -10.71 9.45 -17.57
C THR A 6 -10.23 9.89 -16.19
N HIS A 7 -11.17 10.33 -15.36
CA HIS A 7 -10.92 10.55 -13.95
C HIS A 7 -10.69 9.15 -13.39
N GLU A 8 -9.42 8.76 -13.25
CA GLU A 8 -9.02 7.56 -12.54
C GLU A 8 -9.45 7.79 -11.09
N VAL A 9 -10.60 7.23 -10.71
CA VAL A 9 -11.12 7.33 -9.35
C VAL A 9 -10.26 6.41 -8.50
N SER A 10 -9.37 6.98 -7.69
CA SER A 10 -8.68 6.24 -6.63
C SER A 10 -9.74 5.61 -5.72
N PHE A 11 -9.66 4.30 -5.50
CA PHE A 11 -10.50 3.65 -4.51
C PHE A 11 -9.92 3.94 -3.12
N LEU A 12 -10.78 4.18 -2.14
CA LEU A 12 -10.35 4.41 -0.76
C LEU A 12 -10.53 3.11 0.02
N THR A 13 -9.45 2.58 0.61
CA THR A 13 -9.52 1.47 1.56
C THR A 13 -9.30 1.95 2.98
N TRP A 14 -9.85 1.23 3.94
CA TRP A 14 -9.54 1.36 5.35
C TRP A 14 -8.53 0.29 5.76
N ASP A 15 -7.61 0.63 6.63
CA ASP A 15 -6.79 -0.35 7.36
C ASP A 15 -7.49 -0.80 8.66
N THR A 16 -6.88 -1.73 9.41
CA THR A 16 -7.48 -2.22 10.67
C THR A 16 -7.48 -1.18 11.80
N HIS A 17 -6.74 -0.09 11.63
CA HIS A 17 -6.59 0.99 12.60
C HIS A 17 -7.46 2.22 12.30
N GLY A 18 -8.22 2.20 11.21
CA GLY A 18 -9.12 3.28 10.85
C GLY A 18 -8.44 4.39 10.04
N HIS A 19 -7.40 4.09 9.26
CA HIS A 19 -6.81 5.06 8.34
C HIS A 19 -7.24 4.82 6.89
N LEU A 20 -7.41 5.93 6.15
CA LEU A 20 -7.91 5.96 4.78
C LEU A 20 -6.76 6.04 3.77
N PHE A 21 -6.67 5.08 2.84
CA PHE A 21 -5.67 5.08 1.77
C PHE A 21 -6.26 5.12 0.38
N ALA A 22 -5.72 6.02 -0.44
CA ALA A 22 -6.01 6.07 -1.86
C ALA A 22 -5.21 4.98 -2.58
N VAL A 23 -5.92 4.05 -3.18
CA VAL A 23 -5.35 2.97 -3.98
C VAL A 23 -5.81 3.16 -5.42
N ARG A 24 -4.86 3.15 -6.35
CA ARG A 24 -5.16 3.31 -7.77
C ARG A 24 -5.60 1.97 -8.36
N PRO A 25 -6.87 1.81 -8.77
CA PRO A 25 -7.32 0.57 -9.40
C PRO A 25 -6.61 0.36 -10.74
N GLY A 26 -6.36 -0.90 -11.12
CA GLY A 26 -5.70 -1.22 -12.39
C GLY A 26 -4.19 -0.90 -12.41
N MET A 27 -3.56 -0.79 -11.25
CA MET A 27 -2.11 -0.68 -11.15
C MET A 27 -1.46 -1.90 -11.85
N PRO A 28 -0.47 -1.71 -12.74
CA PRO A 28 0.25 -2.83 -13.33
C PRO A 28 0.84 -3.73 -12.24
N SER A 29 0.73 -5.05 -12.40
CA SER A 29 1.17 -5.99 -11.36
C SER A 29 2.66 -5.83 -11.00
N SER A 30 3.53 -5.45 -11.95
CA SER A 30 4.94 -5.12 -11.64
C SER A 30 5.06 -3.90 -10.74
N THR A 31 4.36 -2.81 -11.05
CA THR A 31 4.35 -1.59 -10.22
C THR A 31 3.76 -1.85 -8.84
N ALA A 32 2.72 -2.69 -8.74
CA ALA A 32 2.14 -3.11 -7.47
C ALA A 32 3.14 -3.91 -6.63
N LEU A 33 3.90 -4.82 -7.25
CA LEU A 33 4.95 -5.60 -6.58
C LEU A 33 6.11 -4.71 -6.12
N ASP A 34 6.56 -3.76 -6.94
CA ASP A 34 7.63 -2.82 -6.58
C ASP A 34 7.22 -1.93 -5.40
N CYS A 35 5.97 -1.44 -5.41
CA CYS A 35 5.39 -0.68 -4.31
C CYS A 35 5.29 -1.53 -3.03
N THR A 36 4.77 -2.75 -3.15
CA THR A 36 4.66 -3.72 -2.04
C THR A 36 6.04 -3.99 -1.43
N ALA A 37 7.05 -4.25 -2.26
CA ALA A 37 8.40 -4.53 -1.81
C ALA A 37 9.01 -3.34 -1.05
N SER A 38 8.84 -2.12 -1.57
CA SER A 38 9.34 -0.90 -0.93
C SER A 38 8.70 -0.65 0.45
N LEU A 39 7.38 -0.89 0.55
CA LEU A 39 6.63 -0.75 1.80
C LEU A 39 7.06 -1.80 2.84
N LEU A 40 7.25 -3.06 2.42
CA LEU A 40 7.70 -4.14 3.30
C LEU A 40 9.15 -3.95 3.78
N ASP A 41 10.04 -3.48 2.92
CA ASP A 41 11.44 -3.18 3.30
C ASP A 41 11.49 -2.09 4.38
N THR A 42 10.69 -1.03 4.20
CA THR A 42 10.58 0.05 5.19
C THR A 42 9.95 -0.46 6.50
N ALA A 43 8.90 -1.28 6.42
CA ALA A 43 8.26 -1.88 7.59
C ALA A 43 9.23 -2.77 8.39
N HIS A 44 10.08 -3.52 7.70
CA HIS A 44 11.10 -4.35 8.32
C HIS A 44 12.12 -3.52 9.10
N GLY A 45 12.63 -2.43 8.52
CA GLY A 45 13.53 -1.51 9.23
C GLY A 45 12.90 -0.89 10.49
N LEU A 46 11.61 -0.54 10.42
CA LEU A 46 10.88 -0.02 11.58
C LEU A 46 10.62 -1.08 12.64
N MET A 47 10.35 -2.34 12.27
CA MET A 47 10.22 -3.45 13.21
C MET A 47 11.52 -3.72 13.97
N LEU A 48 12.65 -3.73 13.28
CA LEU A 48 13.98 -3.85 13.91
C LEU A 48 14.23 -2.70 14.89
N THR A 49 13.96 -1.47 14.46
CA THR A 49 14.07 -0.29 15.34
C THR A 49 13.15 -0.42 16.56
N ALA A 50 11.92 -0.89 16.37
CA ALA A 50 10.94 -1.07 17.44
C ALA A 50 11.36 -2.14 18.44
N GLU A 51 12.10 -3.17 18.01
CA GLU A 51 12.65 -4.20 18.89
C GLU A 51 13.86 -3.68 19.67
N GLU A 52 14.78 -2.98 19.00
CA GLU A 52 15.99 -2.43 19.61
C GLU A 52 15.70 -1.34 20.66
N THR A 53 14.65 -0.54 20.43
CA THR A 53 14.36 0.66 21.24
C THR A 53 13.06 0.55 22.05
N ASP A 54 12.37 -0.58 21.97
CA ASP A 54 10.98 -0.78 22.46
C ASP A 54 10.02 0.36 22.06
N CYS A 55 10.20 0.88 20.84
CA CYS A 55 9.43 2.01 20.35
C CYS A 55 8.07 1.56 19.80
N SER A 56 7.01 1.81 20.58
CA SER A 56 5.63 1.49 20.20
C SER A 56 5.17 2.24 18.93
N ALA A 57 5.65 3.45 18.70
CA ALA A 57 5.34 4.23 17.50
C ALA A 57 5.96 3.60 16.24
N ALA A 58 7.20 3.11 16.32
CA ALA A 58 7.84 2.40 15.22
C ALA A 58 7.11 1.08 14.90
N ARG A 59 6.66 0.35 15.94
CA ARG A 59 5.84 -0.86 15.77
C ARG A 59 4.51 -0.56 15.06
N ALA A 60 3.82 0.49 15.46
CA ALA A 60 2.57 0.91 14.82
C ALA A 60 2.78 1.33 13.36
N ALA A 61 3.83 2.11 13.08
CA ALA A 61 4.18 2.52 11.71
C ALA A 61 4.56 1.32 10.82
N ALA A 62 5.27 0.33 11.36
CA ALA A 62 5.58 -0.90 10.63
C ALA A 62 4.32 -1.69 10.26
N THR A 63 3.40 -1.90 11.21
CA THR A 63 2.12 -2.56 10.95
C THR A 63 1.33 -1.84 9.86
N TRP A 64 1.27 -0.51 9.95
CA TRP A 64 0.60 0.32 8.97
C TRP A 64 1.15 0.16 7.54
N LEU A 65 2.48 0.11 7.39
CA LEU A 65 3.13 -0.12 6.09
C LEU A 65 2.83 -1.52 5.52
N ILE A 66 2.70 -2.53 6.38
CA ILE A 66 2.32 -3.89 5.97
C ILE A 66 0.89 -3.89 5.39
N GLU A 67 -0.04 -3.17 6.03
CA GLU A 67 -1.41 -3.03 5.53
C GLU A 67 -1.46 -2.32 4.18
N MET A 68 -0.67 -1.25 4.03
CA MET A 68 -0.47 -0.55 2.76
C MET A 68 0.09 -1.47 1.66
N ALA A 69 1.04 -2.34 2.00
CA ALA A 69 1.63 -3.30 1.07
C ALA A 69 0.57 -4.32 0.59
N GLY A 70 -0.28 -4.81 1.49
CA GLY A 70 -1.41 -5.66 1.13
C GLY A 70 -2.40 -4.98 0.19
N ALA A 71 -2.75 -3.72 0.46
CA ALA A 71 -3.62 -2.93 -0.41
C ALA A 71 -3.02 -2.71 -1.80
N ALA A 72 -1.71 -2.45 -1.90
CA ALA A 72 -1.00 -2.32 -3.17
C ALA A 72 -1.03 -3.63 -3.97
N LEU A 73 -0.82 -4.77 -3.31
CA LEU A 73 -0.87 -6.08 -3.95
C LEU A 73 -2.26 -6.40 -4.52
N GLU A 74 -3.32 -6.13 -3.76
CA GLU A 74 -4.71 -6.33 -4.21
C GLU A 74 -5.07 -5.39 -5.37
N ALA A 75 -4.56 -4.15 -5.36
CA ALA A 75 -4.70 -3.22 -6.49
C ALA A 75 -4.10 -3.77 -7.79
N GLY A 76 -2.97 -4.50 -7.68
CA GLY A 76 -2.31 -5.16 -8.80
C GLY A 76 -2.95 -6.46 -9.26
N ARG A 77 -3.84 -7.05 -8.45
CA ARG A 77 -4.62 -8.26 -8.75
C ARG A 77 -5.96 -7.96 -9.43
N GLY A 78 -6.46 -6.73 -9.30
CA GLY A 78 -7.76 -6.28 -9.80
C GLY A 78 -7.93 -6.15 -11.33
N LEU A 79 -7.05 -6.71 -12.16
CA LEU A 79 -7.26 -6.82 -13.60
C LEU A 79 -7.65 -8.26 -13.95
N PRO A 80 -8.93 -8.56 -14.25
CA PRO A 80 -9.24 -9.77 -15.00
C PRO A 80 -8.52 -9.69 -16.35
N SER A 81 -7.57 -10.60 -16.56
CA SER A 81 -6.97 -10.86 -17.87
C SER A 81 -8.09 -11.10 -18.87
N LYS A 82 -8.26 -10.20 -19.85
CA LYS A 82 -9.08 -10.46 -21.03
C LYS A 82 -8.49 -11.60 -21.85
#